data_AF-W2SW00-F1
#
_entry.id   AF-W2SW00-F1
#
_cell.length_a   1.000
_cell.length_b   1.000
_cell.length_c   1.000
_cell.angle_alpha   90.00
_cell.angle_beta   90.00
_cell.angle_gamma   90.00
#
_symmetry.space_group_name_H-M   'P 1'
#
loop_
_entity.id
_entity.type
_entity.pdbx_description
1 polymer ?
#
loop_
_entity_poly.entity_id
_entity_poly.type
_entity_poly.pdbx_seq_one_letter_code
_entity_poly.pdbx_strand_id
1 'polypeptide(L)'
;MNVFGRGKNLITLFMYQSTSSHTVSVGQAREWAHSLGIPYFRFSPRLTRAFELDSVATDGIFDFMFETEVYLKTQARQEIVNLSRLLKSMPQAGVQQYKNTCK
;
A
#
# COMPACT_ATOMS: atom_id res chain seq x y z
N MET A 1 31.16 -26.96 -7.38
CA MET A 1 30.60 -26.20 -6.24
C MET A 1 29.95 -24.94 -6.81
N ASN A 2 28.64 -24.96 -7.04
CA ASN A 2 27.92 -23.89 -7.77
C ASN A 2 27.71 -22.65 -6.88
N VAL A 3 28.71 -21.77 -6.83
CA VAL A 3 28.62 -20.47 -6.14
C VAL A 3 27.67 -19.49 -6.87
N PHE A 4 27.53 -19.62 -8.19
CA PHE A 4 26.68 -18.74 -9.02
C PHE A 4 25.17 -18.87 -8.80
N GLY A 5 24.69 -20.00 -8.27
CA GLY A 5 23.27 -20.17 -7.93
C GLY A 5 22.86 -19.39 -6.67
N ARG A 6 23.81 -19.12 -5.76
CA ARG A 6 23.53 -18.45 -4.47
C ARG A 6 23.44 -16.92 -4.60
N GLY A 7 24.12 -16.31 -5.58
CA GLY A 7 24.10 -14.86 -5.80
C GLY A 7 22.77 -14.32 -6.34
N LYS A 8 22.09 -15.09 -7.20
CA LYS A 8 20.75 -14.72 -7.74
C LYS A 8 19.70 -14.57 -6.63
N ASN A 9 19.77 -15.42 -5.61
CA ASN A 9 18.90 -15.34 -4.45
C ASN A 9 19.16 -14.10 -3.60
N LEU A 10 20.42 -13.63 -3.51
CA LEU A 10 20.78 -12.46 -2.72
C LEU A 10 20.34 -11.15 -3.40
N ILE A 11 20.49 -11.04 -4.73
CA ILE A 11 20.00 -9.88 -5.49
C ILE A 11 18.47 -9.80 -5.41
N THR A 12 17.79 -10.95 -5.54
CA THR A 12 16.33 -11.01 -5.41
C THR A 12 15.87 -10.62 -4.01
N LEU A 13 16.58 -11.08 -2.97
CA LEU A 13 16.30 -10.69 -1.59
C LEU A 13 16.54 -9.19 -1.35
N PHE A 14 17.62 -8.64 -1.89
CA PHE A 14 17.90 -7.20 -1.80
C PHE A 14 16.77 -6.39 -2.44
N MET A 15 16.40 -6.72 -3.68
CA MET A 15 15.28 -6.08 -4.36
C MET A 15 13.99 -6.17 -3.55
N TYR A 16 13.65 -7.35 -3.04
CA TYR A 16 12.47 -7.55 -2.20
C TYR A 16 12.48 -6.63 -0.96
N GLN A 17 13.62 -6.50 -0.27
CA GLN A 17 13.72 -5.62 0.90
C GLN A 17 13.63 -4.14 0.52
N SER A 18 14.27 -3.74 -0.59
CA SER A 18 14.21 -2.36 -1.09
C SER A 18 12.81 -1.95 -1.55
N THR A 19 12.02 -2.89 -2.07
CA THR A 19 10.65 -2.64 -2.54
C THR A 19 9.58 -3.03 -1.52
N SER A 20 9.97 -3.51 -0.33
CA SER A 20 9.02 -3.92 0.70
C SER A 20 8.26 -2.70 1.23
N SER A 21 6.98 -2.62 0.89
CA SER A 21 6.06 -1.58 1.36
C SER A 21 5.25 -2.02 2.57
N HIS A 22 5.67 -3.08 3.24
CA HIS A 22 4.94 -3.75 4.31
C HIS A 22 5.81 -3.88 5.57
N THR A 23 5.19 -4.34 6.67
CA THR A 23 5.81 -4.57 7.99
C THR A 23 6.41 -3.33 8.66
N VAL A 24 7.71 -3.10 8.54
CA VAL A 24 8.47 -2.15 9.38
C VAL A 24 8.12 -0.70 9.04
N SER A 25 8.14 -0.34 7.76
CA SER A 25 7.83 1.03 7.30
C SER A 25 6.42 1.45 7.69
N VAL A 26 5.46 0.52 7.62
CA VAL A 26 4.08 0.74 8.06
C VAL A 26 3.99 0.90 9.57
N GLY A 27 4.69 0.06 10.34
CA GLY A 27 4.72 0.18 11.79
C GLY A 27 5.25 1.54 12.22
N GLN A 28 6.39 1.94 11.67
CA GLN A 28 7.00 3.25 11.94
C GLN A 28 6.08 4.42 11.56
N ALA A 29 5.45 4.37 10.38
CA ALA A 29 4.52 5.40 9.95
C ALA A 29 3.29 5.50 10.85
N ARG A 30 2.76 4.35 11.31
CA ARG A 30 1.65 4.31 12.26
C ARG A 30 2.04 4.90 13.61
N GLU A 31 3.16 4.48 14.18
CA GLU A 31 3.62 4.97 15.49
C GLU A 31 3.90 6.48 15.43
N TRP A 32 4.47 6.95 14.32
CA TRP A 32 4.72 8.37 14.13
C TRP A 32 3.44 9.18 13.94
N ALA A 33 2.46 8.68 13.17
CA ALA A 33 1.16 9.32 13.07
C ALA A 33 0.46 9.38 14.44
N HIS A 34 0.53 8.28 15.21
CA HIS A 34 -0.02 8.21 16.55
C HIS A 34 0.65 9.20 17.51
N SER A 35 1.97 9.40 17.42
CA SER A 35 2.67 10.40 18.26
C SER A 35 2.26 11.84 17.96
N LEU A 36 1.75 12.10 16.75
CA LEU A 36 1.20 13.40 16.34
C LEU A 36 -0.32 13.51 16.57
N GLY A 37 -0.96 12.46 17.10
CA GLY A 37 -2.42 12.38 17.25
C GLY A 37 -3.17 12.31 15.92
N ILE A 38 -2.50 11.92 14.84
CA ILE A 38 -3.08 11.83 13.50
C ILE A 38 -3.58 10.40 13.26
N PRO A 39 -4.83 10.21 12.78
CA PRO A 39 -5.34 8.89 12.46
C PRO A 39 -4.60 8.30 11.25
N TYR A 40 -4.10 7.06 11.40
CA TYR A 40 -3.41 6.31 10.36
C TYR A 40 -4.32 5.23 9.77
N PHE A 41 -4.56 5.28 8.45
CA PHE A 41 -5.34 4.28 7.72
C PHE A 41 -4.44 3.52 6.74
N ARG A 42 -4.49 2.19 6.74
CA ARG A 42 -3.77 1.35 5.77
C ARG A 42 -4.70 0.31 5.18
N PHE A 43 -4.98 0.48 3.89
CA PHE A 43 -5.73 -0.49 3.11
C PHE A 43 -4.77 -1.42 2.39
N SER A 44 -4.82 -2.70 2.73
CA SER A 44 -3.93 -3.73 2.18
C SER A 44 -4.64 -5.07 2.23
N PRO A 45 -5.31 -5.51 1.13
CA PRO A 45 -5.95 -6.82 1.10
C PRO A 45 -4.90 -7.93 1.26
N ARG A 46 -5.28 -9.01 1.95
CA ARG A 46 -4.45 -10.22 2.02
C ARG A 46 -4.82 -11.11 0.85
N LEU A 47 -3.92 -11.16 -0.12
CA LEU A 47 -4.12 -11.96 -1.32
C LEU A 47 -3.81 -13.43 -1.07
N THR A 48 -4.54 -14.34 -1.71
CA THR A 48 -4.33 -15.79 -1.56
C THR A 48 -3.07 -16.29 -2.26
N ARG A 49 -2.61 -15.58 -3.29
CA ARG A 49 -1.42 -15.89 -4.06
C ARG A 49 -0.59 -14.66 -4.40
N ALA A 50 0.66 -14.90 -4.77
CA ALA A 50 1.52 -13.87 -5.34
C ALA A 50 1.11 -13.62 -6.81
N PHE A 51 1.05 -12.35 -7.19
CA PHE A 51 0.82 -11.91 -8.56
C PHE A 51 2.11 -11.28 -9.09
N GLU A 52 2.51 -11.69 -10.30
CA GLU A 52 3.64 -11.06 -10.99
C GLU A 52 3.26 -9.65 -11.45
N LEU A 53 4.22 -8.73 -11.42
CA LEU A 53 3.97 -7.32 -11.71
C LEU A 53 3.57 -7.08 -13.17
N ASP A 54 4.09 -7.90 -14.08
CA ASP A 54 3.87 -7.88 -15.52
C ASP A 54 2.79 -8.88 -15.97
N SER A 55 2.00 -9.42 -15.03
CA SER A 55 0.93 -10.36 -15.36
C SER A 55 -0.17 -9.69 -16.18
N VAL A 56 -0.46 -10.26 -17.36
CA VAL A 56 -1.57 -9.87 -18.24
C VAL A 56 -2.72 -10.90 -18.23
N ALA A 57 -2.60 -11.94 -17.40
CA ALA A 57 -3.56 -13.02 -17.33
C ALA A 57 -4.86 -12.54 -16.69
N THR A 58 -5.92 -12.49 -17.49
CA THR A 58 -7.23 -11.97 -17.10
C THR A 58 -7.80 -12.66 -15.86
N ASP A 59 -7.69 -13.99 -15.76
CA ASP A 59 -8.20 -14.74 -14.61
C ASP A 59 -7.52 -14.32 -13.30
N GLY A 60 -6.21 -14.06 -13.33
CA GLY A 60 -5.50 -13.60 -12.14
C GLY A 60 -5.85 -12.18 -11.73
N ILE A 61 -6.10 -11.31 -12.69
CA ILE A 61 -6.58 -9.96 -12.41
C ILE A 61 -7.97 -10.02 -11.78
N PHE A 62 -8.86 -10.89 -12.28
CA PHE A 62 -10.19 -11.07 -11.70
C PHE A 62 -10.14 -11.60 -10.26
N ASP A 63 -9.32 -12.62 -9.98
CA ASP A 63 -9.12 -13.12 -8.62
C ASP A 63 -8.64 -12.02 -7.67
N PHE A 64 -7.61 -11.28 -8.09
CA PHE A 64 -7.04 -10.15 -7.34
C PHE A 64 -8.11 -9.08 -7.04
N MET A 65 -8.90 -8.69 -8.04
CA MET A 65 -9.96 -7.70 -7.89
C MET A 65 -11.06 -8.20 -6.97
N PHE A 66 -11.46 -9.47 -7.10
CA PHE A 66 -12.50 -10.07 -6.26
C PHE A 66 -12.07 -10.15 -4.79
N GLU A 67 -10.84 -10.62 -4.52
CA GLU A 67 -10.29 -10.66 -3.17
C GLU A 67 -10.21 -9.26 -2.54
N THR A 68 -9.84 -8.26 -3.35
CA THR A 68 -9.82 -6.87 -2.92
C THR A 68 -11.23 -6.37 -2.58
N GLU A 69 -12.23 -6.68 -3.40
CA GLU A 69 -13.63 -6.31 -3.16
C GLU A 69 -14.17 -6.96 -1.86
N VAL A 70 -13.85 -8.24 -1.63
CA VAL A 70 -14.20 -8.94 -0.38
C VAL A 70 -13.55 -8.25 0.83
N TYR A 71 -12.27 -7.88 0.74
CA TYR A 71 -11.58 -7.14 1.80
C TYR A 71 -12.25 -5.79 2.11
N LEU A 72 -12.60 -5.02 1.07
CA LEU A 72 -13.25 -3.72 1.21
C LEU A 72 -14.62 -3.84 1.90
N LYS A 73 -15.40 -4.86 1.56
CA LYS A 73 -16.75 -5.07 2.10
C LYS A 73 -16.77 -5.68 3.50
N THR A 74 -15.71 -6.38 3.90
CA THR A 74 -15.65 -7.10 5.18
C THR A 74 -14.74 -6.39 6.18
N GLN A 75 -13.43 -6.44 5.98
CA GLN A 75 -12.42 -6.01 6.96
C GLN A 75 -12.24 -4.48 6.96
N ALA A 76 -12.15 -3.85 5.79
CA ALA A 76 -11.84 -2.42 5.68
C ALA A 76 -13.07 -1.50 5.75
N ARG A 77 -14.29 -2.07 5.72
CA ARG A 77 -15.53 -1.28 5.60
C ARG A 77 -15.63 -0.17 6.65
N GLN A 78 -15.35 -0.48 7.91
CA GLN A 78 -15.48 0.49 8.99
C GLN A 78 -14.38 1.58 8.93
N GLU A 79 -13.16 1.21 8.55
CA GLU A 79 -12.05 2.15 8.37
C GLU A 79 -12.33 3.12 7.21
N ILE A 80 -12.90 2.65 6.11
CA ILE A 80 -13.32 3.48 4.97
C ILE A 80 -14.40 4.47 5.40
N VAL A 81 -15.39 4.03 6.19
CA VAL A 81 -16.42 4.91 6.73
C VAL A 81 -15.78 5.99 7.63
N ASN A 82 -14.86 5.62 8.50
CA ASN A 82 -14.16 6.55 9.38
C ASN A 82 -13.31 7.56 8.58
N LEU A 83 -12.58 7.10 7.57
CA LEU A 83 -11.84 7.97 6.66
C LEU A 83 -12.77 8.94 5.92
N SER A 84 -13.90 8.45 5.39
CA SER A 84 -14.86 9.29 4.68
C SER A 84 -15.46 10.37 5.59
N ARG A 85 -15.72 10.05 6.87
CA ARG A 85 -16.23 11.00 7.87
C ARG A 85 -15.18 12.05 8.19
N LEU A 86 -13.92 11.62 8.37
CA LEU A 86 -12.80 12.50 8.61
C LEU A 86 -12.63 13.49 7.45
N LEU A 87 -12.54 13.00 6.21
CA LEU A 87 -12.38 13.84 5.02
C LEU A 87 -13.52 14.85 4.84
N LYS A 88 -14.77 14.47 5.18
CA LYS A 88 -15.92 15.39 5.14
C LYS A 88 -15.90 16.45 6.25
N SER A 89 -15.31 16.13 7.39
CA SER A 89 -15.18 17.06 8.52
C SER A 89 -14.04 18.06 8.35
N MET A 90 -13.09 17.77 7.44
CA MET A 90 -12.00 18.68 7.16
C MET A 90 -12.51 19.94 6.45
N PRO A 91 -11.99 21.14 6.81
CA PRO A 91 -12.27 22.34 6.04
C PRO A 91 -11.84 22.12 4.60
N GLN A 92 -12.58 22.69 3.64
CA GLN A 92 -12.19 22.58 2.23
C GLN A 92 -10.77 23.12 2.08
N ALA A 93 -9.83 22.24 1.74
CA ALA A 93 -8.47 22.63 1.48
C ALA A 93 -8.51 23.62 0.31
N GLY A 94 -8.15 24.88 0.57
CA GLY A 94 -7.90 25.83 -0.50
C GLY A 94 -6.91 25.19 -1.46
N VAL A 95 -7.25 25.13 -2.74
CA VAL A 95 -6.35 24.61 -3.77
C VAL A 95 -5.05 25.39 -3.66
N GLN A 96 -3.98 24.75 -3.20
CA GLN A 96 -2.67 25.36 -3.12
C GLN A 96 -2.18 25.54 -4.56
N GLN A 97 -2.41 26.72 -5.12
CA GLN A 97 -1.93 27.11 -6.43
C GLN A 97 -0.40 27.08 -6.39
N TYR A 98 0.20 26.00 -6.89
CA TYR A 98 1.64 25.96 -7.13
C TYR A 98 1.93 27.00 -8.21
N LYS A 99 2.43 28.18 -7.80
CA LYS A 99 2.93 29.18 -8.74
C LYS A 99 4.08 28.54 -9.49
N ASN A 100 3.87 28.23 -10.76
CA ASN A 100 4.93 27.87 -11.70
C ASN A 100 5.84 29.10 -11.86
N THR A 101 6.81 29.27 -10.97
CA THR A 101 7.93 30.18 -11.21
C THR A 101 8.92 29.46 -12.11
N CYS A 102 8.64 29.44 -13.41
CA CYS A 102 9.70 29.30 -14.40
C CYS A 102 10.51 30.61 -14.35
N LYS A 103 11.77 30.51 -13.93
CA LYS A 103 12.79 31.52 -14.19
C LYS A 103 13.50 31.18 -15.50
#